data_AF-A0A7V3W4C7-F1
#
_entry.id   AF-A0A7V3W4C7-F1
#
_cell.length_a   1.000
_cell.length_b   1.000
_cell.length_c   1.000
_cell.angle_alpha   90.00
_cell.angle_beta   90.00
_cell.angle_gamma   90.00
#
_symmetry.space_group_name_H-M   'P 1'
#
loop_
_entity.id
_entity.type
_entity.pdbx_description
1 polymer ?
#
loop_
_entity_poly.entity_id
_entity_poly.type
_entity_poly.pdbx_seq_one_letter_code
_entity_poly.pdbx_strand_id
1 'polypeptide(L)'
;MKEQLKPYDREIEYCSYCPKMCRFACPVAKVTRSEASTPTGKMTILKLARDGALEFNAEVAELMYQCSGCLLSRTYCEHRIEVIGTFEAARAMAVEKGIAPKRVSEFSASWDRFGTPQGRDLSQKLLNLSA
;
A
#
# COMPACT_ATOMS: atom_id res chain seq x y z
N MET A 1 12.98 -6.71 5.13
CA MET A 1 11.56 -7.13 5.27
C MET A 1 11.21 -7.60 6.66
N LYS A 2 11.75 -8.72 7.18
CA LYS A 2 11.34 -9.27 8.48
C LYS A 2 11.38 -8.26 9.64
N GLU A 3 12.49 -7.54 9.81
CA GLU A 3 12.59 -6.49 10.84
C GLU A 3 11.66 -5.29 10.58
N GLN A 4 11.56 -4.83 9.32
CA GLN A 4 10.70 -3.69 8.94
C GLN A 4 9.20 -3.99 9.11
N LEU A 5 8.79 -5.25 8.97
CA LEU A 5 7.40 -5.69 9.11
C LEU A 5 7.06 -6.25 10.49
N LYS A 6 8.04 -6.37 11.40
CA LYS A 6 7.85 -6.86 12.78
C LYS A 6 6.72 -6.15 13.55
N PRO A 7 6.52 -4.82 13.44
CA PRO A 7 5.39 -4.15 14.10
C PRO A 7 4.01 -4.63 13.62
N TYR A 8 3.95 -5.30 12.47
CA TYR A 8 2.72 -5.76 11.81
C TYR A 8 2.57 -7.29 11.85
N ASP A 9 3.31 -8.00 12.69
CA ASP A 9 3.26 -9.47 12.72
C ASP A 9 1.84 -9.99 13.00
N ARG A 10 1.10 -9.32 13.89
CA ARG A 10 -0.29 -9.67 14.18
C ARG A 10 -1.18 -9.50 12.95
N GLU A 11 -1.06 -8.36 12.27
CA GLU A 11 -1.81 -8.02 11.07
C GLU A 11 -1.56 -9.07 10.00
N ILE A 12 -0.28 -9.39 9.76
CA ILE A 12 0.17 -10.35 8.75
C ILE A 12 -0.36 -11.75 9.07
N GLU A 13 -0.08 -12.28 10.26
CA GLU A 13 -0.49 -13.64 10.62
C GLU A 13 -2.01 -13.81 10.62
N TYR A 14 -2.76 -12.90 11.25
CA TYR A 14 -4.20 -13.08 11.40
C TYR A 14 -4.93 -12.87 10.07
N CYS A 15 -4.50 -11.92 9.25
CA CYS A 15 -5.17 -11.66 7.98
C CYS A 15 -4.85 -12.73 6.93
N SER A 16 -3.60 -13.21 6.86
CA SER A 16 -3.17 -14.19 5.86
C SER A 16 -3.88 -15.54 5.97
N TYR A 17 -4.35 -15.92 7.17
CA TYR A 17 -5.08 -17.17 7.42
C TYR A 17 -6.60 -16.98 7.57
N CYS A 18 -7.09 -15.75 7.49
CA CYS A 18 -8.52 -15.45 7.63
C CYS A 18 -9.33 -16.06 6.46
N PRO A 19 -10.57 -16.53 6.69
CA PRO A 19 -11.51 -16.96 5.63
C PRO A 19 -12.08 -15.80 4.80
N LYS A 20 -11.33 -14.70 4.64
CA LYS A 20 -11.61 -13.57 3.73
C LYS A 20 -12.91 -12.84 4.04
N MET A 21 -13.27 -12.74 5.31
CA MET A 21 -14.53 -12.14 5.78
C MET A 21 -14.77 -10.73 5.22
N CYS A 22 -13.72 -9.93 5.06
CA CYS A 22 -13.82 -8.56 4.55
C CYS A 22 -13.72 -8.43 3.02
N ARG A 23 -13.60 -9.53 2.27
CA ARG A 23 -13.40 -9.53 0.80
C ARG A 23 -14.49 -8.73 0.08
N PHE A 24 -15.75 -8.94 0.46
CA PHE A 24 -16.89 -8.30 -0.20
C PHE A 24 -16.90 -6.78 -0.06
N ALA A 25 -16.23 -6.24 0.97
CA ALA A 25 -16.19 -4.81 1.25
C ALA A 25 -15.07 -4.09 0.50
N CYS A 26 -14.04 -4.80 0.02
CA CYS A 26 -12.91 -4.17 -0.65
C CYS A 26 -13.30 -3.72 -2.08
N PRO A 27 -13.32 -2.40 -2.38
CA PRO A 27 -13.73 -1.93 -3.71
C PRO A 27 -12.77 -2.38 -4.80
N VAL A 28 -11.47 -2.43 -4.48
CA VAL A 28 -10.42 -2.83 -5.43
C VAL A 28 -10.59 -4.30 -5.83
N ALA A 29 -10.86 -5.19 -4.88
CA ALA A 29 -11.12 -6.60 -5.18
C ALA A 29 -12.38 -6.78 -6.05
N LYS A 30 -13.43 -5.98 -5.82
CA LYS A 30 -14.66 -6.02 -6.63
C LYS A 30 -14.40 -5.62 -8.08
N VAL A 31 -13.60 -4.57 -8.30
CA VAL A 31 -13.31 -4.05 -9.65
C VAL A 31 -12.32 -4.95 -10.39
N THR A 32 -11.21 -5.31 -9.74
CA THR A 32 -10.15 -6.11 -10.35
C THR A 32 -10.56 -7.56 -10.59
N ARG A 33 -11.54 -8.08 -9.82
CA ARG A 33 -11.96 -9.48 -9.82
C ARG A 33 -10.78 -10.46 -9.59
N SER A 34 -9.70 -9.98 -8.98
CA SER A 34 -8.50 -10.75 -8.69
C SER A 34 -8.46 -11.13 -7.23
N GLU A 35 -8.16 -12.41 -6.98
CA GLU A 35 -8.00 -12.91 -5.61
C GLU A 35 -6.75 -12.32 -4.94
N ALA A 36 -5.69 -12.06 -5.71
CA ALA A 36 -4.47 -11.42 -5.22
C ALA A 36 -4.74 -10.01 -4.69
N SER A 37 -5.71 -9.28 -5.27
CA SER A 37 -6.05 -7.91 -4.89
C SER A 37 -6.89 -7.80 -3.61
N THR A 38 -7.42 -8.91 -3.10
CA THR A 38 -8.19 -8.94 -1.84
C THR A 38 -7.31 -8.57 -0.65
N PRO A 39 -7.86 -8.06 0.47
CA PRO A 39 -7.07 -7.76 1.66
C PRO A 39 -6.23 -8.97 2.13
N THR A 40 -6.86 -10.14 2.22
CA THR A 40 -6.19 -11.40 2.56
C THR A 40 -5.16 -11.80 1.51
N GLY A 41 -5.48 -11.76 0.21
CA GLY A 41 -4.53 -12.12 -0.85
C GLY A 41 -3.25 -11.29 -0.80
N LYS A 42 -3.36 -9.98 -0.61
CA LYS A 42 -2.21 -9.09 -0.45
C LYS A 42 -1.40 -9.40 0.80
N MET A 43 -2.06 -9.65 1.93
CA MET A 43 -1.38 -10.01 3.17
C MET A 43 -0.67 -11.36 3.05
N THR A 44 -1.28 -12.37 2.42
CA THR A 44 -0.66 -13.67 2.15
C THR A 44 0.56 -13.55 1.25
N ILE A 45 0.47 -12.79 0.16
CA ILE A 45 1.61 -12.55 -0.75
C ILE A 45 2.74 -11.81 -0.01
N LEU A 46 2.40 -10.79 0.78
CA LEU A 46 3.39 -10.07 1.58
C LEU A 46 4.03 -10.97 2.65
N LYS A 47 3.26 -11.86 3.28
CA LYS A 47 3.77 -12.88 4.22
C LYS A 47 4.78 -13.80 3.54
N LEU A 48 4.44 -14.35 2.38
CA LEU A 48 5.35 -15.22 1.61
C LEU A 48 6.65 -14.48 1.26
N ALA A 49 6.56 -13.20 0.88
CA ALA A 49 7.72 -12.37 0.63
C ALA A 49 8.55 -12.11 1.89
N ARG A 50 7.91 -11.79 3.02
CA ARG A 50 8.56 -11.61 4.32
C ARG A 50 9.29 -12.88 4.78
N ASP A 51 8.66 -14.02 4.56
CA ASP A 51 9.13 -15.34 4.99
C ASP A 51 10.15 -15.96 4.00
N GLY A 52 10.47 -15.26 2.89
CA GLY A 52 11.48 -15.67 1.92
C GLY A 52 11.01 -16.75 0.93
N ALA A 53 9.73 -17.10 0.93
CA ALA A 53 9.12 -18.06 0.00
C ALA A 53 8.80 -17.44 -1.38
N LEU A 54 8.75 -16.11 -1.45
CA LEU A 54 8.54 -15.33 -2.67
C LEU A 54 9.53 -14.17 -2.71
N GLU A 55 10.01 -13.79 -3.89
CA GLU A 55 10.81 -12.57 -4.02
C GLU A 55 9.94 -11.32 -3.92
N PHE A 56 10.36 -10.34 -3.13
CA PHE A 56 9.73 -9.02 -3.11
C PHE A 56 10.21 -8.18 -4.29
N ASN A 57 9.59 -8.42 -5.45
CA ASN A 57 9.88 -7.76 -6.73
C ASN A 57 8.86 -6.65 -7.06
N ALA A 58 8.99 -6.04 -8.25
CA ALA A 58 8.13 -4.94 -8.69
C ALA A 58 6.64 -5.32 -8.79
N GLU A 59 6.30 -6.57 -9.14
CA GLU A 59 4.90 -7.03 -9.21
C GLU A 59 4.28 -7.14 -7.81
N VAL A 60 5.04 -7.69 -6.86
CA VAL A 60 4.62 -7.77 -5.46
C VAL A 60 4.49 -6.37 -4.87
N ALA A 61 5.41 -5.45 -5.18
CA ALA A 61 5.33 -4.06 -4.78
C ALA A 61 4.07 -3.38 -5.32
N GLU A 62 3.80 -3.48 -6.63
CA GLU A 62 2.61 -2.92 -7.29
C GLU A 62 1.31 -3.39 -6.60
N LEU A 63 1.25 -4.66 -6.21
CA LEU A 63 0.12 -5.21 -5.50
C LEU A 63 -0.14 -4.50 -4.16
N MET A 64 0.91 -4.09 -3.44
CA MET A 64 0.77 -3.31 -2.19
C MET A 64 0.21 -1.91 -2.46
N TYR A 65 0.54 -1.30 -3.61
CA TYR A 65 -0.01 0.00 -4.02
C TYR A 65 -1.50 -0.05 -4.39
N GLN A 66 -2.05 -1.23 -4.69
CA GLN A 66 -3.48 -1.37 -4.96
C GLN A 66 -4.38 -1.10 -3.74
N CYS A 67 -3.88 -1.12 -2.50
CA CYS A 67 -4.71 -0.72 -1.35
C CYS A 67 -5.02 0.78 -1.37
N SER A 68 -6.29 1.16 -1.43
CA SER A 68 -6.68 2.58 -1.39
C SER A 68 -6.64 3.21 0.01
N GLY A 69 -6.40 2.42 1.07
CA GLY A 69 -6.43 2.93 2.44
C GLY A 69 -7.82 3.29 2.96
N CYS A 70 -8.90 2.86 2.29
CA CYS A 70 -10.29 3.24 2.66
C CYS A 70 -10.82 2.66 3.98
N LEU A 71 -10.05 1.82 4.68
CA LEU A 71 -10.38 1.19 5.96
C LEU A 71 -11.64 0.30 6.00
N LEU A 72 -12.36 0.11 4.89
CA LEU A 72 -13.55 -0.77 4.85
C LEU A 72 -13.24 -2.21 5.29
N SER A 73 -12.03 -2.71 5.00
CA SER A 73 -11.66 -4.06 5.45
C SER A 73 -11.63 -4.19 6.98
N ARG A 74 -11.25 -3.13 7.69
CA ARG A 74 -11.23 -3.08 9.17
C ARG A 74 -12.66 -3.13 9.73
N THR A 75 -13.60 -2.43 9.10
CA THR A 75 -15.01 -2.39 9.53
C THR A 75 -15.65 -3.77 9.64
N TYR A 76 -15.32 -4.67 8.69
CA TYR A 76 -15.85 -6.03 8.64
C TYR A 76 -14.86 -7.09 9.16
N CYS A 77 -13.76 -6.66 9.78
CA CYS A 77 -12.78 -7.56 10.37
C CYS A 77 -13.11 -7.81 11.85
N GLU A 78 -13.46 -9.04 12.18
CA GLU A 78 -13.68 -9.46 13.58
C GLU A 78 -12.45 -9.21 14.46
N HIS A 79 -11.25 -9.40 13.90
CA HIS A 79 -9.99 -9.17 14.59
C HIS A 79 -9.55 -7.69 14.62
N ARG A 80 -10.35 -6.78 14.03
CA ARG A 80 -10.06 -5.34 13.90
C ARG A 80 -8.68 -5.05 13.30
N ILE A 81 -8.26 -5.89 12.34
CA ILE A 81 -6.98 -5.76 11.66
C ILE A 81 -7.04 -4.58 10.69
N GLU A 82 -6.06 -3.69 10.80
CA GLU A 82 -5.87 -2.58 9.88
C GLU A 82 -4.74 -2.90 8.90
N VAL A 83 -5.10 -3.31 7.69
CA VAL A 83 -4.12 -3.79 6.69
C VAL A 83 -3.29 -2.67 6.05
N ILE A 84 -3.73 -1.40 6.14
CA ILE A 84 -3.09 -0.31 5.40
C ILE A 84 -1.68 -0.01 5.92
N GLY A 85 -1.47 0.02 7.25
CA GLY A 85 -0.14 0.27 7.81
C GLY A 85 0.90 -0.75 7.36
N THR A 86 0.51 -2.03 7.29
CA THR A 86 1.37 -3.09 6.75
C THR A 86 1.74 -2.84 5.29
N PHE A 87 0.78 -2.43 4.46
CA PHE A 87 1.04 -2.13 3.05
C PHE A 87 1.87 -0.85 2.87
N GLU A 88 1.69 0.17 3.71
CA GLU A 88 2.51 1.38 3.69
C GLU A 88 3.97 1.09 4.04
N ALA A 89 4.22 0.24 5.03
CA ALA A 89 5.57 -0.25 5.32
C ALA A 89 6.16 -1.00 4.12
N ALA A 90 5.36 -1.81 3.42
CA ALA A 90 5.81 -2.47 2.19
C ALA A 90 6.09 -1.51 1.04
N ARG A 91 5.31 -0.44 0.89
CA ARG A 91 5.55 0.63 -0.09
C ARG A 91 6.84 1.38 0.20
N ALA A 92 7.12 1.69 1.47
CA ALA A 92 8.38 2.31 1.87
C ALA A 92 9.59 1.44 1.47
N MET A 93 9.53 0.13 1.75
CA MET A 93 10.56 -0.82 1.29
C MET A 93 10.69 -0.87 -0.25
N ALA A 94 9.59 -0.76 -0.98
CA ALA A 94 9.62 -0.74 -2.44
C ALA A 94 10.32 0.51 -2.99
N VAL A 95 10.12 1.67 -2.35
CA VAL A 95 10.83 2.91 -2.68
C VAL A 95 12.32 2.77 -2.40
N GLU A 96 12.71 2.29 -1.22
CA GLU A 96 14.12 2.05 -0.85
C GLU A 96 14.84 1.13 -1.84
N LYS A 97 14.14 0.12 -2.36
CA LYS A 97 14.66 -0.86 -3.32
C LYS A 97 14.61 -0.39 -4.79
N GLY A 98 14.01 0.76 -5.09
CA GLY A 98 13.84 1.24 -6.46
C GLY A 98 12.87 0.40 -7.31
N ILE A 99 11.98 -0.36 -6.67
CA ILE A 99 10.98 -1.24 -7.32
C ILE A 99 9.55 -0.73 -7.16
N ALA A 100 9.38 0.47 -6.59
CA ALA A 100 8.08 1.13 -6.52
C ALA A 100 7.55 1.46 -7.93
N PRO A 101 6.23 1.57 -8.12
CA PRO A 101 5.64 1.97 -9.38
C PRO A 101 6.22 3.30 -9.85
N LYS A 102 6.50 3.43 -11.16
CA LYS A 102 7.12 4.63 -11.75
C LYS A 102 6.41 5.94 -11.36
N ARG A 103 5.09 5.90 -11.21
CA ARG A 103 4.30 7.07 -10.83
C ARG A 103 4.65 7.63 -9.45
N VAL A 104 5.20 6.81 -8.56
CA VAL A 104 5.63 7.22 -7.22
C VAL A 104 6.87 8.11 -7.30
N SER A 105 7.87 7.75 -8.12
CA SER A 105 9.05 8.60 -8.32
C SER A 105 8.72 9.87 -9.09
N GLU A 106 7.83 9.80 -10.09
CA GLU A 106 7.29 10.98 -10.79
C GLU A 106 6.58 11.94 -9.82
N PHE A 107 5.80 11.41 -8.88
CA PHE A 107 5.13 12.18 -7.85
C PHE A 107 6.13 12.88 -6.92
N SER A 108 7.18 12.18 -6.47
CA SER A 108 8.24 12.76 -5.64
C SER A 108 8.96 13.89 -6.38
N ALA A 109 9.36 13.66 -7.63
CA ALA A 109 10.03 14.67 -8.44
C ALA A 109 9.17 15.92 -8.67
N SER A 110 7.85 15.76 -8.79
CA SER A 110 6.90 16.88 -8.89
C SER A 110 6.92 17.73 -7.63
N TRP A 111 6.91 17.10 -6.44
CA TRP A 111 7.05 17.80 -5.17
C TRP A 111 8.38 18.52 -5.02
N ASP A 112 9.50 17.86 -5.32
CA ASP A 112 10.85 18.45 -5.20
C ASP A 112 11.01 19.68 -6.09
N ARG A 113 10.41 19.64 -7.30
CA ARG A 113 10.53 20.73 -8.27
C ARG A 113 9.55 21.87 -8.06
N PHE A 114 8.29 21.56 -7.75
CA PHE A 114 7.20 22.54 -7.78
C PHE A 114 6.56 22.81 -6.42
N GLY A 115 6.90 22.02 -5.40
CA GLY A 115 6.23 22.06 -4.10
C GLY A 115 4.77 21.59 -4.14
N THR A 116 4.30 21.05 -5.26
CA THR A 116 2.96 20.46 -5.40
C THR A 116 2.99 19.22 -6.28
N PRO A 117 2.08 18.27 -6.09
CA PRO A 117 2.02 17.08 -6.94
C PRO A 117 1.41 17.38 -8.31
N GLN A 118 0.72 18.51 -8.49
CA GLN A 118 0.09 18.86 -9.77
C GLN A 118 1.04 19.55 -10.77
N GLY A 119 2.33 19.71 -10.41
CA GLY A 119 3.31 20.37 -11.28
C GLY A 119 3.12 21.88 -11.43
N ARG A 120 2.34 22.50 -10.54
CA ARG A 120 2.17 23.96 -10.48
C ARG A 120 3.05 24.50 -9.36
N ASP A 121 3.82 25.55 -9.65
CA ASP A 121 4.72 26.16 -8.67
C ASP A 121 3.93 26.72 -7.47
N LEU A 122 4.17 26.13 -6.30
CA LEU A 122 3.51 26.53 -5.06
C LEU A 122 3.87 27.97 -4.67
N SER A 123 5.13 28.37 -4.86
CA SER A 123 5.63 29.69 -4.48
C SER A 123 4.90 30.78 -5.27
N GLN A 124 4.75 30.58 -6.58
CA GLN A 124 3.97 31.50 -7.41
C GLN A 124 2.50 31.57 -6.97
N LYS A 125 1.89 30.45 -6.64
CA LYS A 125 0.50 30.43 -6.18
C LYS A 125 0.32 31.17 -4.85
N LEU A 126 1.25 31.03 -3.91
CA LEU A 126 1.22 31.72 -2.62
C LEU A 126 1.38 33.24 -2.81
N LEU A 127 2.28 33.68 -3.70
CA LEU A 127 2.44 35.11 -4.03
C LEU A 127 1.14 35.71 -4.59
N ASN A 128 0.45 34.99 -5.47
CA ASN A 128 -0.81 35.45 -6.07
C ASN A 128 -2.00 35.49 -5.09
N LEU A 129 -1.93 34.82 -3.93
CA LEU A 129 -2.98 34.84 -2.91
C LEU A 129 -2.78 35.96 -1.87
N SER A 130 -1.57 36.50 -1.77
CA SER A 130 -1.22 37.60 -0.85
C SER A 130 -1.39 38.99 -1.47
N ALA A 131 -1.77 39.07 -2.74
CA ALA A 131 -2.07 40.30 -3.47
C ALA A 131 -3.58 40.53 -3.54
#